data_AF-A0A839QY76-F1
#
_entry.id   AF-A0A839QY76-F1
#
_cell.length_a   1.000
_cell.length_b   1.000
_cell.length_c   1.000
_cell.angle_alpha   90.00
_cell.angle_beta   90.00
_cell.angle_gamma   90.00
#
_symmetry.space_group_name_H-M   'P 1'
#
loop_
_entity.id
_entity.type
_entity.pdbx_description
1 polymer ?
#
loop_
_entity_poly.entity_id
_entity_poly.type
_entity_poly.pdbx_seq_one_letter_code
_entity_poly.pdbx_strand_id
1 'polypeptide(L)'
;MLSRRTRISAAALTLSAAAAVGLVPASTAAVPSAASSVGAAPTAPTLGAAASKKTKPVTNAVTGTIPADAFDEESGLPADVQIAGRTAVKDPLTPGDHRSADTPAAAPGDLPVIRADLAAADGNALTWSGTVDPARSVTLLALNHDTGRYEVLDTARGSADGDTELAASAPAGTISNGRATVMVVGTDPFADDLDEPVDDAFENTEGFDFSIMHLTDTQYITEGATSRPSPKERRVWENGYKDTYRWLAKNKDKHKIAFAAHTGDVIENWHPTDPSGPYGTRRAEGEYRFASEAERIADDSGVPHSVIPGNHDNRGGKDTGPDSMFNEHFGPDRYRALEQTDGWRERSAEYHPWKEGDNQNSYNLFTASGRDFIVINLGYDVTDEEADWAHSVLQQYPTRNAIITTHANDKPSKQADGRGDHDSHDGEVIRSRIVEKNPNVALVLSGHEHGVNIAVNRNVGQPGNHVVELLADYQFYTVGSDELGITDVGGYLINRQLRFGASYFRLLQFDLDRGEMSVDTYSPLLDDFGASEHDSAKRYNGKEDDFRVPIQFQDRTTAFSADGFTAA
;
A
#
# COMPACT_ATOMS: atom_id res chain seq x y z
N MET A 1 41.47 -11.81 -11.67
CA MET A 1 42.72 -11.30 -11.05
C MET A 1 42.93 -9.86 -11.50
N LEU A 2 43.10 -8.97 -10.52
CA LEU A 2 43.47 -7.55 -10.57
C LEU A 2 42.49 -6.51 -11.17
N SER A 3 41.58 -6.12 -10.27
CA SER A 3 41.00 -4.79 -10.06
C SER A 3 41.98 -3.62 -10.27
N ARG A 4 41.51 -2.56 -10.93
CA ARG A 4 42.02 -1.18 -10.75
C ARG A 4 40.87 -0.27 -10.32
N ARG A 5 40.79 -0.05 -9.01
CA ARG A 5 40.02 1.04 -8.39
C ARG A 5 40.89 2.31 -8.42
N THR A 6 40.40 3.37 -9.05
CA THR A 6 41.03 4.70 -9.00
C THR A 6 40.32 5.50 -7.91
N ARG A 7 41.06 5.83 -6.83
CA ARG A 7 40.60 6.72 -5.75
C ARG A 7 40.73 8.17 -6.23
N ILE A 8 39.65 8.93 -6.17
CA ILE A 8 39.68 10.39 -6.30
C ILE A 8 39.89 10.98 -4.90
N SER A 9 40.90 11.86 -4.79
CA SER A 9 41.34 12.49 -3.56
C SER A 9 40.49 13.73 -3.27
N ALA A 10 39.99 13.83 -2.04
CA ALA A 10 39.35 15.03 -1.51
C ALA A 10 40.35 16.19 -1.43
N ALA A 11 39.99 17.32 -2.04
CA ALA A 11 40.70 18.58 -1.88
C ALA A 11 39.88 19.50 -0.96
N ALA A 12 40.51 19.92 0.13
CA ALA A 12 39.97 20.85 1.10
C ALA A 12 39.78 22.24 0.49
N LEU A 13 38.57 22.79 0.59
CA LEU A 13 38.28 24.20 0.32
C LEU A 13 38.11 24.94 1.65
N THR A 14 39.06 25.80 1.96
CA THR A 14 38.99 26.79 3.04
C THR A 14 38.07 27.93 2.64
N LEU A 15 36.98 28.15 3.39
CA LEU A 15 36.13 29.34 3.25
C LEU A 15 36.28 30.26 4.47
N SER A 16 36.70 31.50 4.20
CA SER A 16 36.90 32.57 5.17
C SER A 16 35.57 33.17 5.62
N ALA A 17 35.41 33.36 6.93
CA ALA A 17 34.31 34.07 7.56
C ALA A 17 34.39 35.59 7.31
N ALA A 18 33.24 36.22 7.07
CA ALA A 18 33.03 37.65 7.28
C ALA A 18 31.61 37.86 7.82
N ALA A 19 31.54 38.36 9.05
CA ALA A 19 30.31 38.72 9.76
C ALA A 19 29.79 40.09 9.31
N ALA A 20 28.48 40.23 9.19
CA ALA A 20 27.80 41.51 9.23
C ALA A 20 26.47 41.36 9.98
N VAL A 21 26.40 42.06 11.12
CA VAL A 21 25.25 42.18 12.02
C VAL A 21 24.28 43.23 11.46
N GLY A 22 22.99 42.90 11.42
CA GLY A 22 21.90 43.84 11.15
C GLY A 22 20.65 43.41 11.92
N LEU A 23 20.16 44.27 12.79
CA LEU A 23 19.13 44.03 13.82
C LEU A 23 17.82 44.77 13.45
N VAL A 24 16.67 44.08 13.62
CA VAL A 24 15.31 44.57 14.03
C VAL A 24 14.38 45.13 12.93
N PRO A 25 13.01 45.04 13.04
CA PRO A 25 12.11 44.28 13.93
C PRO A 25 11.09 43.34 13.22
N ALA A 26 10.45 42.50 14.03
CA ALA A 26 9.28 41.69 13.73
C ALA A 26 7.98 42.53 13.53
N SER A 27 7.10 42.06 12.63
CA SER A 27 5.68 42.41 12.61
C SER A 27 4.84 41.15 12.39
N THR A 28 3.89 40.97 13.29
CA THR A 28 2.89 39.91 13.44
C THR A 28 1.87 39.88 12.30
N ALA A 29 1.49 38.70 11.78
CA ALA A 29 0.09 38.30 11.56
C ALA A 29 -0.08 36.88 10.94
N ALA A 30 -0.96 36.12 11.61
CA ALA A 30 -1.85 35.07 11.10
C ALA A 30 -1.27 33.69 10.71
N VAL A 31 -1.38 32.76 11.65
CA VAL A 31 -1.35 31.30 11.47
C VAL A 31 -2.81 30.81 11.43
N PRO A 32 -3.23 29.94 10.48
CA PRO A 32 -4.38 29.08 10.66
C PRO A 32 -3.98 27.77 11.36
N SER A 33 -4.77 27.41 12.38
CA SER A 33 -4.88 26.12 13.06
C SER A 33 -5.12 24.95 12.09
N ALA A 34 -4.88 23.69 12.38
CA ALA A 34 -4.21 22.97 13.46
C ALA A 34 -4.05 21.53 12.94
N ALA A 35 -2.82 21.01 12.93
CA ALA A 35 -2.60 19.58 12.98
C ALA A 35 -2.55 19.21 14.47
N SER A 36 -3.51 18.45 14.94
CA SER A 36 -3.49 17.87 16.28
C SER A 36 -2.42 16.79 16.31
N SER A 37 -1.19 17.19 16.63
CA SER A 37 -0.22 16.26 17.19
C SER A 37 -0.76 15.82 18.55
N VAL A 38 -1.07 14.53 18.67
CA VAL A 38 -1.28 13.91 19.98
C VAL A 38 0.08 13.89 20.66
N GLY A 39 0.38 14.99 21.36
CA GLY A 39 1.56 15.11 22.18
C GLY A 39 1.48 14.09 23.30
N ALA A 40 2.50 13.24 23.39
CA ALA A 40 2.77 12.42 24.55
C ALA A 40 2.72 13.30 25.82
N ALA A 41 1.66 13.13 26.60
CA ALA A 41 1.55 13.67 27.95
C ALA A 41 2.42 12.80 28.90
N PRO A 42 2.88 13.36 30.04
CA PRO A 42 4.10 12.93 30.69
C PRO A 42 3.95 11.53 31.27
N THR A 43 5.02 10.74 31.13
CA THR A 43 5.28 9.46 31.79
C THR A 43 4.68 9.43 33.20
N ALA A 44 3.57 8.69 33.35
CA ALA A 44 3.21 8.10 34.63
C ALA A 44 4.41 7.29 35.15
N PRO A 45 4.61 7.20 36.47
CA PRO A 45 5.82 6.59 37.02
C PRO A 45 5.97 5.18 36.45
N THR A 46 7.11 4.91 35.80
CA THR A 46 7.56 3.56 35.47
C THR A 46 7.42 2.72 36.72
N LEU A 47 6.50 1.76 36.72
CA LEU A 47 6.25 0.83 37.81
C LEU A 47 7.36 -0.24 37.87
N GLY A 48 8.63 0.17 37.79
CA GLY A 48 9.76 -0.69 38.09
C GLY A 48 9.91 -1.03 39.58
N ALA A 49 8.98 -0.61 40.46
CA ALA A 49 9.15 -0.75 41.91
C ALA A 49 7.86 -0.79 42.76
N ALA A 50 6.72 -1.22 42.23
CA ALA A 50 5.61 -1.72 43.06
C ALA A 50 5.05 -3.00 42.41
N ALA A 51 5.05 -4.18 43.02
CA ALA A 51 5.15 -4.50 44.42
C ALA A 51 5.57 -5.96 44.66
N SER A 52 6.39 -6.17 45.68
CA SER A 52 6.46 -7.41 46.49
C SER A 52 5.15 -7.65 47.30
N LYS A 53 4.01 -7.05 46.92
CA LYS A 53 2.71 -7.39 47.49
C LYS A 53 2.19 -8.57 46.69
N LYS A 54 1.83 -9.66 47.37
CA LYS A 54 1.15 -10.82 46.76
C LYS A 54 -0.15 -10.36 46.10
N THR A 55 -0.09 -10.03 44.81
CA THR A 55 -1.27 -9.86 43.97
C THR A 55 -1.99 -11.20 43.89
N LYS A 56 -3.31 -11.19 44.00
CA LYS A 56 -4.09 -12.42 43.92
C LYS A 56 -4.17 -12.85 42.44
N PRO A 57 -3.87 -14.11 42.12
CA PRO A 57 -4.04 -14.62 40.76
C PRO A 57 -5.46 -14.44 40.26
N VAL A 58 -5.61 -14.05 39.00
CA VAL A 58 -6.91 -13.94 38.33
C VAL A 58 -7.25 -15.27 37.68
N THR A 59 -8.40 -15.84 38.02
CA THR A 59 -8.79 -17.23 37.64
C THR A 59 -10.15 -17.30 36.92
N ASN A 60 -10.77 -16.14 36.70
CA ASN A 60 -12.09 -15.97 36.08
C ASN A 60 -12.01 -15.23 34.74
N ALA A 61 -10.84 -15.17 34.13
CA ALA A 61 -10.65 -14.54 32.84
C ALA A 61 -11.31 -15.38 31.73
N VAL A 62 -11.88 -14.70 30.74
CA VAL A 62 -12.47 -15.29 29.54
C VAL A 62 -11.96 -14.57 28.30
N THR A 63 -11.61 -15.33 27.26
CA THR A 63 -11.21 -14.80 25.94
C THR A 63 -12.29 -15.05 24.91
N GLY A 64 -12.26 -14.29 23.82
CA GLY A 64 -13.13 -14.44 22.66
C GLY A 64 -12.97 -13.28 21.69
N THR A 65 -13.96 -13.04 20.84
CA THR A 65 -14.01 -11.88 19.94
C THR A 65 -15.27 -11.05 20.15
N ILE A 66 -15.23 -9.77 19.77
CA ILE A 66 -16.39 -8.89 19.64
C ILE A 66 -16.44 -8.28 18.24
N PRO A 67 -17.61 -7.88 17.73
CA PRO A 67 -17.69 -7.10 16.49
C PRO A 67 -16.91 -5.79 16.60
N ALA A 68 -16.16 -5.42 15.57
CA ALA A 68 -15.35 -4.20 15.56
C ALA A 68 -16.20 -2.91 15.68
N ASP A 69 -17.42 -2.92 15.14
CA ASP A 69 -18.36 -1.80 15.23
C ASP A 69 -18.96 -1.59 16.64
N ALA A 70 -18.75 -2.53 17.56
CA ALA A 70 -19.19 -2.41 18.95
C ALA A 70 -18.20 -1.62 19.82
N PHE A 71 -16.97 -1.40 19.34
CA PHE A 71 -15.91 -0.69 20.05
C PHE A 71 -15.63 0.68 19.41
N ASP A 72 -15.56 1.70 20.25
CA ASP A 72 -15.14 3.05 19.89
C ASP A 72 -13.97 3.46 20.78
N GLU A 73 -12.90 3.98 20.18
CA GLU A 73 -11.64 4.28 20.89
C GLU A 73 -11.79 5.38 21.95
N GLU A 74 -12.82 6.24 21.86
CA GLU A 74 -13.08 7.29 22.83
C GLU A 74 -14.15 6.90 23.87
N SER A 75 -15.26 6.30 23.42
CA SER A 75 -16.45 6.04 24.23
C SER A 75 -16.58 4.58 24.69
N GLY A 76 -15.63 3.72 24.32
CA GLY A 76 -15.55 2.32 24.72
C GLY A 76 -16.64 1.45 24.12
N LEU A 77 -17.21 0.55 24.92
CA LEU A 77 -18.16 -0.47 24.45
C LEU A 77 -19.37 -0.65 25.40
N PRO A 78 -20.56 -1.00 24.88
CA PRO A 78 -21.74 -1.29 25.70
C PRO A 78 -21.51 -2.43 26.71
N ALA A 79 -22.11 -2.34 27.90
CA ALA A 79 -21.95 -3.38 28.93
C ALA A 79 -22.50 -4.77 28.52
N ASP A 80 -23.46 -4.79 27.59
CA ASP A 80 -24.14 -5.99 27.09
C ASP A 80 -23.52 -6.56 25.81
N VAL A 81 -22.33 -6.08 25.40
CA VAL A 81 -21.58 -6.64 24.27
C VAL A 81 -21.42 -8.15 24.42
N GLN A 82 -21.72 -8.87 23.35
CA GLN A 82 -21.61 -10.33 23.33
C GLN A 82 -20.21 -10.73 22.89
N ILE A 83 -19.48 -11.40 23.77
CA ILE A 83 -18.22 -12.05 23.42
C ILE A 83 -18.55 -13.37 22.70
N ALA A 84 -18.15 -13.50 21.45
CA ALA A 84 -18.26 -14.73 20.67
C ALA A 84 -17.11 -15.69 21.00
N GLY A 85 -17.32 -17.00 20.85
CA GLY A 85 -16.27 -18.01 21.05
C GLY A 85 -15.72 -18.10 22.49
N ARG A 86 -16.50 -17.67 23.50
CA ARG A 86 -16.05 -17.54 24.90
C ARG A 86 -15.33 -18.78 25.40
N THR A 87 -14.06 -18.61 25.75
CA THR A 87 -13.22 -19.66 26.31
C THR A 87 -12.70 -19.23 27.68
N ALA A 88 -12.84 -20.07 28.70
CA ALA A 88 -12.29 -19.80 30.01
C ALA A 88 -10.77 -19.99 30.00
N VAL A 89 -10.05 -19.00 30.52
CA VAL A 89 -8.60 -19.11 30.72
C VAL A 89 -8.35 -20.13 31.84
N LYS A 90 -7.58 -21.18 31.53
CA LYS A 90 -7.39 -22.32 32.44
C LYS A 90 -6.36 -22.03 33.52
N ASP A 91 -5.26 -21.40 33.14
CA ASP A 91 -4.16 -21.08 34.04
C ASP A 91 -4.39 -19.72 34.71
N PRO A 92 -4.09 -19.57 36.01
CA PRO A 92 -4.23 -18.28 36.66
C PRO A 92 -3.30 -17.23 36.03
N LEU A 93 -3.84 -16.07 35.69
CA LEU A 93 -3.05 -14.93 35.23
C LEU A 93 -2.41 -14.24 36.43
N THR A 94 -1.10 -14.38 36.55
CA THR A 94 -0.31 -13.85 37.67
C THR A 94 0.88 -13.07 37.11
N PRO A 95 0.97 -11.75 37.35
CA PRO A 95 2.07 -10.96 36.83
C PRO A 95 3.44 -11.53 37.22
N GLY A 96 4.33 -11.67 36.23
CA GLY A 96 5.72 -12.11 36.42
C GLY A 96 5.92 -13.60 36.67
N ASP A 97 4.90 -14.46 36.47
CA ASP A 97 5.08 -15.93 36.53
C ASP A 97 5.41 -16.57 35.17
N HIS A 98 5.53 -15.75 34.13
CA HIS A 98 5.81 -16.12 32.73
C HIS A 98 4.78 -17.09 32.12
N ARG A 99 3.54 -17.09 32.63
CA ARG A 99 2.41 -17.78 32.01
C ARG A 99 1.50 -16.76 31.36
N SER A 100 1.08 -17.05 30.14
CA SER A 100 0.20 -16.21 29.37
C SER A 100 -1.08 -16.95 28.98
N ALA A 101 -2.09 -16.18 28.58
CA ALA A 101 -3.26 -16.68 27.90
C ALA A 101 -3.42 -15.95 26.56
N ASP A 102 -3.42 -16.72 25.49
CA ASP A 102 -3.63 -16.19 24.15
C ASP A 102 -5.11 -15.89 23.91
N THR A 103 -5.37 -14.76 23.27
CA THR A 103 -6.65 -14.49 22.64
C THR A 103 -6.76 -15.22 21.30
N PRO A 104 -7.99 -15.52 20.81
CA PRO A 104 -8.15 -16.01 19.45
C PRO A 104 -7.69 -14.96 18.44
N ALA A 105 -7.15 -15.39 17.30
CA ALA A 105 -6.93 -14.51 16.17
C ALA A 105 -8.27 -14.01 15.61
N ALA A 106 -8.45 -12.69 15.58
CA ALA A 106 -9.65 -12.05 15.02
C ALA A 106 -9.39 -11.61 13.59
N ALA A 107 -10.31 -11.96 12.68
CA ALA A 107 -10.32 -11.54 11.29
C ALA A 107 -10.81 -10.08 11.15
N PRO A 108 -10.66 -9.45 9.98
CA PRO A 108 -11.23 -8.12 9.74
C PRO A 108 -12.73 -8.07 10.07
N GLY A 109 -13.13 -7.07 10.86
CA GLY A 109 -14.51 -6.91 11.36
C GLY A 109 -14.75 -7.49 12.77
N ASP A 110 -13.81 -8.24 13.33
CA ASP A 110 -13.81 -8.71 14.72
C ASP A 110 -12.59 -8.19 15.48
N LEU A 111 -12.69 -8.07 16.80
CA LEU A 111 -11.61 -7.68 17.71
C LEU A 111 -11.39 -8.76 18.77
N PRO A 112 -10.15 -9.20 19.04
CA PRO A 112 -9.87 -10.13 20.13
C PRO A 112 -10.05 -9.44 21.47
N VAL A 113 -10.61 -10.14 22.45
CA VAL A 113 -10.80 -9.62 23.79
C VAL A 113 -10.42 -10.62 24.88
N ILE A 114 -10.02 -10.08 26.02
CA ILE A 114 -9.98 -10.81 27.29
C ILE A 114 -10.71 -10.00 28.36
N ARG A 115 -11.63 -10.64 29.10
CA ARG A 115 -12.40 -10.03 30.18
C ARG A 115 -12.11 -10.73 31.50
N ALA A 116 -11.91 -9.98 32.58
CA ALA A 116 -11.71 -10.51 33.92
C ALA A 116 -12.48 -9.68 34.97
N ASP A 117 -12.77 -10.28 36.14
CA ASP A 117 -13.21 -9.51 37.32
C ASP A 117 -12.10 -9.50 38.36
N LEU A 118 -11.65 -8.31 38.74
CA LEU A 118 -10.56 -8.09 39.68
C LEU A 118 -11.12 -7.73 41.05
N ALA A 119 -10.54 -8.26 42.13
CA ALA A 119 -10.86 -7.77 43.48
C ALA A 119 -10.21 -6.39 43.67
N ALA A 120 -11.03 -5.35 43.80
CA ALA A 120 -10.58 -3.96 43.73
C ALA A 120 -11.36 -3.06 44.70
N ALA A 121 -10.74 -1.96 45.12
CA ALA A 121 -11.34 -0.90 45.92
C ALA A 121 -11.19 0.45 45.22
N ASP A 122 -11.98 1.44 45.63
CA ASP A 122 -11.91 2.79 45.07
C ASP A 122 -10.49 3.36 45.19
N GLY A 123 -9.98 3.89 44.07
CA GLY A 123 -8.62 4.44 43.99
C GLY A 123 -7.50 3.42 43.78
N ASN A 124 -7.79 2.11 43.70
CA ASN A 124 -6.80 1.14 43.23
C ASN A 124 -6.39 1.45 41.79
N ALA A 125 -5.11 1.22 41.46
CA ALA A 125 -4.65 1.18 40.08
C ALA A 125 -5.02 -0.17 39.46
N LEU A 126 -5.72 -0.15 38.33
CA LEU A 126 -6.01 -1.31 37.50
C LEU A 126 -4.91 -1.42 36.45
N THR A 127 -4.26 -2.58 36.37
CA THR A 127 -3.19 -2.81 35.39
C THR A 127 -3.38 -4.10 34.62
N TRP A 128 -2.81 -4.12 33.41
CA TRP A 128 -2.68 -5.29 32.56
C TRP A 128 -1.28 -5.34 31.95
N SER A 129 -0.76 -6.54 31.73
CA SER A 129 0.47 -6.78 30.97
C SER A 129 0.31 -7.98 30.03
N GLY A 130 0.97 -7.94 28.88
CA GLY A 130 0.97 -9.03 27.91
C GLY A 130 1.82 -8.76 26.67
N THR A 131 1.96 -9.76 25.81
CA THR A 131 2.69 -9.62 24.54
C THR A 131 1.74 -9.16 23.43
N VAL A 132 2.12 -8.08 22.74
CA VAL A 132 1.34 -7.47 21.66
C VAL A 132 2.28 -7.14 20.50
N ASP A 133 1.88 -7.52 19.29
CA ASP A 133 2.61 -7.20 18.06
C ASP A 133 2.79 -5.67 17.91
N PRO A 134 3.97 -5.14 17.57
CA PRO A 134 4.21 -3.71 17.39
C PRO A 134 3.28 -3.02 16.39
N ALA A 135 2.79 -3.75 15.40
CA ALA A 135 1.83 -3.28 14.42
C ALA A 135 0.37 -3.39 14.91
N ARG A 136 0.12 -3.82 16.15
CA ARG A 136 -1.19 -3.82 16.83
C ARG A 136 -1.20 -2.92 18.07
N SER A 137 -2.39 -2.70 18.60
CA SER A 137 -2.62 -1.92 19.81
C SER A 137 -3.54 -2.68 20.76
N VAL A 138 -3.49 -2.33 22.04
CA VAL A 138 -4.39 -2.86 23.07
C VAL A 138 -4.96 -1.72 23.90
N THR A 139 -6.24 -1.84 24.27
CA THR A 139 -6.96 -0.87 25.09
C THR A 139 -7.55 -1.57 26.31
N LEU A 140 -7.27 -1.02 27.50
CA LEU A 140 -7.84 -1.45 28.77
C LEU A 140 -9.11 -0.66 29.04
N LEU A 141 -10.18 -1.38 29.37
CA LEU A 141 -11.48 -0.82 29.75
C LEU A 141 -11.96 -1.35 31.09
N ALA A 142 -12.79 -0.56 31.78
CA ALA A 142 -13.53 -1.00 32.95
C ALA A 142 -15.03 -0.69 32.83
N LEU A 143 -15.86 -1.64 33.26
CA LEU A 143 -17.31 -1.46 33.30
C LEU A 143 -17.68 -0.41 34.36
N ASN A 144 -18.24 0.70 33.92
CA ASN A 144 -18.87 1.69 34.76
C ASN A 144 -20.36 1.34 34.95
N HIS A 145 -20.75 1.14 36.20
CA HIS A 145 -22.10 0.72 36.59
C HIS A 145 -23.13 1.86 36.57
N ASP A 146 -22.68 3.11 36.56
CA ASP A 146 -23.55 4.28 36.47
C ASP A 146 -23.94 4.55 35.01
N THR A 147 -23.00 4.36 34.08
CA THR A 147 -23.21 4.59 32.64
C THR A 147 -23.66 3.34 31.88
N GLY A 148 -23.41 2.14 32.43
CA GLY A 148 -23.71 0.88 31.77
C GLY A 148 -22.81 0.63 30.56
N ARG A 149 -21.56 1.11 30.61
CA ARG A 149 -20.57 0.96 29.54
C ARG A 149 -19.22 0.55 30.10
N TYR A 150 -18.45 -0.16 29.29
CA TYR A 150 -17.01 -0.28 29.49
C TYR A 150 -16.37 1.01 28.98
N GLU A 151 -15.75 1.76 29.88
CA GLU A 151 -15.08 3.03 29.59
C GLU A 151 -13.59 2.77 29.36
N VAL A 152 -13.02 3.47 28.37
CA VAL A 152 -11.60 3.38 28.02
C VAL A 152 -10.77 3.99 29.15
N LEU A 153 -9.77 3.26 29.61
CA LEU A 153 -8.88 3.67 30.69
C LEU A 153 -7.48 4.03 30.20
N ASP A 154 -6.91 3.18 29.34
CA ASP A 154 -5.56 3.32 28.83
C ASP A 154 -5.41 2.54 27.51
N THR A 155 -4.51 3.00 26.64
CA THR A 155 -4.23 2.39 25.33
C THR A 155 -2.73 2.44 25.06
N ALA A 156 -2.18 1.37 24.50
CA ALA A 156 -0.78 1.30 24.12
C ALA A 156 -0.57 0.52 22.82
N ARG A 157 0.48 0.91 22.08
CA ARG A 157 1.03 0.16 20.94
C ARG A 157 1.77 -1.08 21.47
N GLY A 158 1.82 -2.14 20.66
CA GLY A 158 2.70 -3.27 20.93
C GLY A 158 4.18 -2.90 20.93
N SER A 159 5.03 -3.83 21.38
CA SER A 159 6.48 -3.61 21.49
C SER A 159 7.25 -4.86 21.06
N ALA A 160 8.34 -4.65 20.33
CA ALA A 160 9.28 -5.72 19.96
C ALA A 160 10.25 -6.04 21.11
N ASP A 161 10.40 -5.11 22.06
CA ASP A 161 11.42 -5.16 23.12
C ASP A 161 10.92 -5.79 24.43
N GLY A 162 9.65 -6.19 24.51
CA GLY A 162 9.06 -6.82 25.69
C GLY A 162 7.55 -6.65 25.79
N ASP A 163 7.01 -6.87 26.99
CA ASP A 163 5.57 -6.80 27.25
C ASP A 163 5.03 -5.37 27.13
N THR A 164 3.80 -5.26 26.66
CA THR A 164 3.01 -4.04 26.70
C THR A 164 2.28 -3.95 28.03
N GLU A 165 2.38 -2.80 28.69
CA GLU A 165 1.70 -2.52 29.97
C GLU A 165 0.63 -1.44 29.80
N LEU A 166 -0.52 -1.65 30.45
CA LEU A 166 -1.61 -0.69 30.56
C LEU A 166 -1.90 -0.42 32.03
N ALA A 167 -2.12 0.84 32.42
CA ALA A 167 -2.36 1.21 33.81
C ALA A 167 -3.22 2.47 33.96
N ALA A 168 -4.26 2.38 34.77
CA ALA A 168 -5.07 3.54 35.15
C ALA A 168 -5.66 3.40 36.56
N SER A 169 -5.91 4.53 37.23
CA SER A 169 -6.70 4.53 38.46
C SER A 169 -8.15 4.16 38.16
N ALA A 170 -8.75 3.27 38.94
CA ALA A 170 -10.16 2.89 38.80
C ALA A 170 -11.08 4.13 38.91
N PRO A 171 -11.81 4.51 37.84
CA PRO A 171 -12.73 5.63 37.89
C PRO A 171 -13.92 5.37 38.83
N ALA A 172 -14.57 6.45 39.28
CA ALA A 172 -15.81 6.33 40.05
C ALA A 172 -16.88 5.55 39.25
N GLY A 173 -17.65 4.72 39.93
CA GLY A 173 -18.69 3.88 39.31
C GLY A 173 -18.18 2.56 38.72
N THR A 174 -16.85 2.34 38.63
CA THR A 174 -16.28 1.09 38.08
C THR A 174 -16.10 -0.04 39.10
N ILE A 175 -16.19 0.28 40.40
CA ILE A 175 -16.14 -0.70 41.48
C ILE A 175 -17.55 -1.04 41.96
N SER A 176 -17.93 -2.30 41.85
CA SER A 176 -19.19 -2.82 42.38
C SER A 176 -18.94 -4.06 43.24
N ASN A 177 -19.46 -4.05 44.47
CA ASN A 177 -19.28 -5.13 45.44
C ASN A 177 -17.80 -5.54 45.66
N GLY A 178 -16.89 -4.56 45.69
CA GLY A 178 -15.45 -4.78 45.87
C GLY A 178 -14.76 -5.44 44.67
N ARG A 179 -15.32 -5.27 43.47
CA ARG A 179 -14.76 -5.78 42.23
C ARG A 179 -14.80 -4.75 41.11
N ALA A 180 -13.76 -4.76 40.28
CA ALA A 180 -13.75 -4.10 38.97
C ALA A 180 -13.95 -5.17 37.88
N THR A 181 -14.88 -4.94 36.94
CA THR A 181 -14.94 -5.76 35.72
C THR A 181 -14.13 -5.07 34.65
N VAL A 182 -13.08 -5.72 34.15
CA VAL A 182 -12.19 -5.16 33.14
C VAL A 182 -12.23 -5.96 31.85
N MET A 183 -11.92 -5.30 30.74
CA MET A 183 -11.74 -5.90 29.43
C MET A 183 -10.50 -5.31 28.77
N VAL A 184 -9.70 -6.13 28.09
CA VAL A 184 -8.68 -5.65 27.15
C VAL A 184 -9.13 -6.04 25.76
N VAL A 185 -9.11 -5.07 24.85
CA VAL A 185 -9.45 -5.23 23.44
C VAL A 185 -8.18 -5.01 22.63
N GLY A 186 -7.88 -5.93 21.71
CA GLY A 186 -6.82 -5.74 20.73
C GLY A 186 -7.38 -5.08 19.48
N THR A 187 -6.65 -4.11 18.91
CA THR A 187 -7.02 -3.44 17.67
C THR A 187 -5.86 -3.42 16.68
N ASP A 188 -6.20 -3.36 15.40
CA ASP A 188 -5.29 -3.02 14.33
C ASP A 188 -5.51 -1.55 13.96
N PRO A 189 -4.59 -0.62 14.29
CA PRO A 189 -4.80 0.78 13.96
C PRO A 189 -4.60 1.07 12.47
N PHE A 190 -4.06 0.09 11.70
CA PHE A 190 -3.73 0.21 10.28
C PHE A 190 -2.94 1.50 9.99
N ALA A 191 -1.95 1.75 10.84
CA ALA A 191 -1.18 3.00 10.82
C ALA A 191 -0.04 2.92 9.81
N ASP A 192 0.18 4.04 9.12
CA ASP A 192 1.35 4.30 8.27
C ASP A 192 2.49 4.84 9.15
N ASP A 193 2.90 4.00 10.11
CA ASP A 193 3.96 4.27 11.10
C ASP A 193 5.00 3.14 11.16
N LEU A 194 5.04 2.33 10.11
CA LEU A 194 5.98 1.22 9.97
C LEU A 194 7.40 1.76 9.77
N ASP A 195 8.41 0.92 10.04
CA ASP A 195 9.79 1.28 9.77
C ASP A 195 9.98 1.55 8.26
N GLU A 196 10.48 2.74 7.94
CA GLU A 196 10.68 3.26 6.59
C GLU A 196 12.18 3.41 6.27
N PRO A 197 12.98 2.33 6.28
CA PRO A 197 14.36 2.46 5.81
C PRO A 197 14.33 2.67 4.29
N VAL A 198 14.85 3.81 3.83
CA VAL A 198 15.20 4.00 2.42
C VAL A 198 16.55 3.34 2.22
N ASP A 199 16.55 2.14 1.63
CA ASP A 199 17.73 1.29 1.49
C ASP A 199 18.19 1.15 0.03
N ASP A 200 17.54 1.84 -0.91
CA ASP A 200 17.81 1.83 -2.36
C ASP A 200 18.03 0.40 -2.89
N ALA A 201 17.21 -0.54 -2.42
CA ALA A 201 17.34 -1.96 -2.71
C ALA A 201 16.06 -2.73 -2.42
N PHE A 202 15.66 -3.57 -3.37
CA PHE A 202 14.58 -4.54 -3.17
C PHE A 202 14.73 -5.35 -1.88
N GLU A 203 13.60 -5.64 -1.24
CA GLU A 203 13.58 -6.42 0.00
C GLU A 203 14.28 -7.77 -0.15
N ASN A 204 14.85 -8.25 0.96
CA ASN A 204 15.43 -9.60 1.01
C ASN A 204 14.34 -10.64 0.67
N THR A 205 14.69 -11.60 -0.18
CA THR A 205 13.79 -12.68 -0.62
C THR A 205 13.20 -13.54 0.50
N GLU A 206 13.80 -13.53 1.68
CA GLU A 206 13.25 -14.21 2.87
C GLU A 206 12.21 -13.37 3.63
N GLY A 207 12.14 -12.06 3.38
CA GLY A 207 11.28 -11.09 4.10
C GLY A 207 9.94 -10.79 3.44
N PHE A 208 9.58 -11.48 2.35
CA PHE A 208 8.27 -11.32 1.70
C PHE A 208 7.87 -12.61 0.98
N ASP A 209 6.56 -12.81 0.79
CA ASP A 209 5.97 -14.03 0.26
C ASP A 209 5.86 -14.03 -1.27
N PHE A 210 5.44 -12.91 -1.84
CA PHE A 210 5.32 -12.70 -3.28
C PHE A 210 5.42 -11.20 -3.60
N SER A 211 5.53 -10.87 -4.89
CA SER A 211 5.48 -9.49 -5.34
C SER A 211 4.57 -9.27 -6.55
N ILE A 212 4.18 -8.02 -6.75
CA ILE A 212 3.47 -7.54 -7.93
C ILE A 212 4.30 -6.41 -8.55
N MET A 213 4.44 -6.43 -9.87
CA MET A 213 5.12 -5.36 -10.62
C MET A 213 4.07 -4.39 -11.18
N HIS A 214 4.22 -3.09 -10.95
CA HIS A 214 3.34 -2.04 -11.45
C HIS A 214 4.09 -1.14 -12.44
N LEU A 215 3.58 -1.08 -13.68
CA LEU A 215 4.04 -0.24 -14.77
C LEU A 215 2.93 0.70 -15.21
N THR A 216 3.28 1.85 -15.79
CA THR A 216 2.29 2.83 -16.24
C THR A 216 2.90 3.88 -17.17
N ASP A 217 2.05 4.56 -17.95
CA ASP A 217 2.35 5.79 -18.68
C ASP A 217 3.66 5.74 -19.48
N THR A 218 3.81 4.68 -20.27
CA THR A 218 5.03 4.39 -21.05
C THR A 218 5.05 5.12 -22.40
N GLN A 219 4.01 5.91 -22.68
CA GLN A 219 3.68 6.46 -23.99
C GLN A 219 4.79 7.25 -24.67
N TYR A 220 5.54 8.09 -23.94
CA TYR A 220 6.68 8.81 -24.53
C TYR A 220 7.85 7.90 -24.90
N ILE A 221 8.00 6.77 -24.21
CA ILE A 221 9.03 5.80 -24.54
C ILE A 221 8.67 5.09 -25.85
N THR A 222 7.42 4.63 -25.96
CA THR A 222 6.85 4.02 -27.16
C THR A 222 6.89 4.96 -28.36
N GLU A 223 6.49 6.22 -28.20
CA GLU A 223 6.57 7.23 -29.24
C GLU A 223 8.00 7.37 -29.75
N GLY A 224 8.97 7.54 -28.85
CA GLY A 224 10.36 7.71 -29.25
C GLY A 224 10.95 6.48 -29.93
N ALA A 225 10.51 5.27 -29.53
CA ALA A 225 10.94 4.02 -30.14
C ALA A 225 10.51 3.90 -31.60
N THR A 226 9.43 4.59 -32.01
CA THR A 226 8.91 4.51 -33.39
C THR A 226 9.18 5.77 -34.22
N SER A 227 9.31 6.94 -33.58
CA SER A 227 9.31 8.23 -34.26
C SER A 227 10.66 8.94 -34.32
N ARG A 228 11.66 8.55 -33.50
CA ARG A 228 12.97 9.24 -33.52
C ARG A 228 13.62 9.16 -34.90
N PRO A 229 14.32 10.21 -35.38
CA PRO A 229 14.76 10.30 -36.77
C PRO A 229 15.68 9.15 -37.19
N SER A 230 16.68 8.82 -36.37
CA SER A 230 17.63 7.77 -36.70
C SER A 230 17.27 6.42 -36.06
N PRO A 231 17.60 5.29 -36.71
CA PRO A 231 17.46 3.96 -36.12
C PRO A 231 18.27 3.78 -34.82
N LYS A 232 19.40 4.48 -34.69
CA LYS A 232 20.24 4.40 -33.49
C LYS A 232 19.59 5.10 -32.30
N GLU A 233 18.96 6.25 -32.51
CA GLU A 233 18.16 6.91 -31.47
C GLU A 233 16.99 6.03 -31.08
N ARG A 234 16.19 5.54 -32.04
CA ARG A 234 15.03 4.67 -31.75
C ARG A 234 15.41 3.50 -30.85
N ARG A 235 16.55 2.86 -31.08
CA ARG A 235 17.04 1.75 -30.27
C ARG A 235 17.19 2.06 -28.76
N VAL A 236 17.51 3.29 -28.39
CA VAL A 236 17.63 3.68 -26.98
C VAL A 236 16.26 3.69 -26.32
N TRP A 237 15.26 4.27 -27.00
CA TRP A 237 13.86 4.22 -26.56
C TRP A 237 13.32 2.78 -26.57
N GLU A 238 13.64 2.00 -27.62
CA GLU A 238 13.27 0.58 -27.68
C GLU A 238 13.80 -0.20 -26.47
N ASN A 239 15.04 0.07 -26.05
CA ASN A 239 15.64 -0.54 -24.87
C ASN A 239 15.01 -0.03 -23.57
N GLY A 240 14.77 1.28 -23.44
CA GLY A 240 14.08 1.83 -22.27
C GLY A 240 12.72 1.20 -21.99
N TYR A 241 12.01 0.78 -23.05
CA TYR A 241 10.77 0.03 -22.93
C TYR A 241 10.99 -1.47 -22.65
N LYS A 242 11.85 -2.12 -23.46
CA LYS A 242 12.04 -3.58 -23.42
C LYS A 242 12.82 -4.06 -22.18
N ASP A 243 13.69 -3.23 -21.62
CA ASP A 243 14.56 -3.62 -20.51
C ASP A 243 13.75 -3.87 -19.23
N THR A 244 12.62 -3.19 -19.05
CA THR A 244 11.64 -3.47 -17.99
C THR A 244 11.07 -4.88 -18.08
N TYR A 245 10.58 -5.28 -19.26
CA TYR A 245 10.06 -6.64 -19.45
C TYR A 245 11.15 -7.72 -19.44
N ARG A 246 12.36 -7.40 -19.93
CA ARG A 246 13.52 -8.31 -19.81
C ARG A 246 13.92 -8.51 -18.36
N TRP A 247 13.86 -7.46 -17.55
CA TRP A 247 14.11 -7.54 -16.12
C TRP A 247 13.06 -8.42 -15.43
N LEU A 248 11.77 -8.25 -15.75
CA LEU A 248 10.69 -9.12 -15.28
C LEU A 248 11.00 -10.59 -15.61
N ALA A 249 11.20 -10.91 -16.89
CA ALA A 249 11.44 -12.29 -17.32
C ALA A 249 12.69 -12.91 -16.67
N LYS A 250 13.73 -12.12 -16.45
CA LYS A 250 14.98 -12.57 -15.84
C LYS A 250 14.87 -12.77 -14.33
N ASN A 251 14.11 -11.91 -13.64
CA ASN A 251 14.14 -11.85 -12.18
C ASN A 251 12.84 -12.32 -11.48
N LYS A 252 11.81 -12.74 -12.24
CA LYS A 252 10.53 -13.22 -11.71
C LYS A 252 10.64 -14.22 -10.56
N ASP A 253 11.56 -15.18 -10.64
CA ASP A 253 11.69 -16.23 -9.62
C ASP A 253 12.40 -15.71 -8.37
N LYS A 254 13.45 -14.90 -8.57
CA LYS A 254 14.20 -14.28 -7.47
C LYS A 254 13.31 -13.35 -6.65
N HIS A 255 12.51 -12.52 -7.32
CA HIS A 255 11.62 -11.56 -6.67
C HIS A 255 10.20 -12.11 -6.47
N LYS A 256 9.96 -13.40 -6.72
CA LYS A 256 8.66 -14.07 -6.53
C LYS A 256 7.48 -13.29 -7.18
N ILE A 257 7.71 -12.73 -8.36
CA ILE A 257 6.72 -11.90 -9.06
C ILE A 257 5.55 -12.81 -9.47
N ALA A 258 4.39 -12.56 -8.86
CA ALA A 258 3.18 -13.34 -9.07
C ALA A 258 2.25 -12.71 -10.10
N PHE A 259 2.32 -11.39 -10.26
CA PHE A 259 1.51 -10.64 -11.22
C PHE A 259 2.27 -9.39 -11.71
N ALA A 260 1.99 -8.93 -12.93
CA ALA A 260 2.42 -7.61 -13.42
C ALA A 260 1.23 -6.82 -13.99
N ALA A 261 1.08 -5.56 -13.61
CA ALA A 261 -0.01 -4.69 -14.05
C ALA A 261 0.55 -3.47 -14.80
N HIS A 262 0.11 -3.25 -16.04
CA HIS A 262 0.37 -2.01 -16.78
C HIS A 262 -0.89 -1.14 -16.79
N THR A 263 -0.89 -0.02 -16.04
CA THR A 263 -2.07 0.85 -15.86
C THR A 263 -2.27 1.88 -16.98
N GLY A 264 -1.99 1.51 -18.23
CA GLY A 264 -2.32 2.31 -19.40
C GLY A 264 -1.35 3.41 -19.79
N ASP A 265 -1.78 4.18 -20.78
CA ASP A 265 -0.96 5.06 -21.63
C ASP A 265 0.27 4.32 -22.18
N VAL A 266 -0.03 3.25 -22.91
CA VAL A 266 0.96 2.38 -23.58
C VAL A 266 1.57 3.10 -24.78
N ILE A 267 0.75 3.85 -25.51
CA ILE A 267 1.14 4.64 -26.70
C ILE A 267 0.79 6.11 -26.51
N GLU A 268 1.44 7.01 -27.25
CA GLU A 268 1.21 8.47 -27.09
C GLU A 268 0.12 8.95 -28.03
N ASN A 269 0.03 8.35 -29.22
CA ASN A 269 -0.59 9.04 -30.36
C ASN A 269 -1.96 8.50 -30.78
N TRP A 270 -2.78 8.13 -29.81
CA TRP A 270 -4.20 7.81 -30.01
C TRP A 270 -5.13 8.53 -29.02
N HIS A 271 -4.88 9.82 -28.80
CA HIS A 271 -5.66 10.68 -27.91
C HIS A 271 -6.61 11.64 -28.68
N PRO A 272 -7.53 12.38 -28.00
CA PRO A 272 -8.57 13.18 -28.67
C PRO A 272 -8.07 14.30 -29.60
N THR A 273 -6.88 14.84 -29.36
CA THR A 273 -6.35 16.00 -30.12
C THR A 273 -5.41 15.59 -31.26
N ASP A 274 -5.14 14.29 -31.40
CA ASP A 274 -4.34 13.79 -32.50
C ASP A 274 -5.01 13.90 -33.87
N PRO A 275 -4.23 14.06 -34.95
CA PRO A 275 -4.76 14.14 -36.30
C PRO A 275 -5.69 12.96 -36.63
N SER A 276 -6.96 13.26 -36.86
CA SER A 276 -7.90 12.29 -37.42
C SER A 276 -7.56 12.06 -38.90
N GLY A 277 -7.31 10.80 -39.27
CA GLY A 277 -7.01 10.40 -40.64
C GLY A 277 -5.76 9.53 -40.78
N PRO A 278 -5.42 9.12 -42.02
CA PRO A 278 -4.47 8.02 -42.26
C PRO A 278 -3.07 8.23 -41.68
N TYR A 279 -2.64 9.48 -41.49
CA TYR A 279 -1.36 9.77 -40.86
C TYR A 279 -1.37 9.46 -39.36
N GLY A 280 -2.36 9.98 -38.63
CA GLY A 280 -2.49 9.73 -37.18
C GLY A 280 -2.71 8.25 -36.89
N THR A 281 -3.61 7.60 -37.65
CA THR A 281 -3.86 6.15 -37.54
C THR A 281 -2.58 5.33 -37.71
N ARG A 282 -1.78 5.58 -38.75
CA ARG A 282 -0.52 4.84 -38.97
C ARG A 282 0.53 5.06 -37.89
N ARG A 283 0.52 6.22 -37.23
CA ARG A 283 1.44 6.52 -36.12
C ARG A 283 1.06 5.70 -34.90
N ALA A 284 -0.21 5.74 -34.51
CA ALA A 284 -0.77 4.93 -33.42
C ALA A 284 -0.56 3.42 -33.66
N GLU A 285 -0.95 2.91 -34.84
CA GLU A 285 -0.70 1.50 -35.22
C GLU A 285 0.79 1.12 -35.16
N GLY A 286 1.68 2.08 -35.44
CA GLY A 286 3.13 1.88 -35.35
C GLY A 286 3.60 1.72 -33.91
N GLU A 287 3.12 2.58 -33.03
CA GLU A 287 3.41 2.55 -31.59
C GLU A 287 2.83 1.30 -30.93
N TYR A 288 1.56 0.99 -31.20
CA TYR A 288 0.92 -0.21 -30.69
C TYR A 288 1.60 -1.49 -31.15
N ARG A 289 1.97 -1.59 -32.44
CA ARG A 289 2.71 -2.75 -32.94
C ARG A 289 4.05 -2.90 -32.23
N PHE A 290 4.77 -1.81 -31.98
CA PHE A 290 6.03 -1.84 -31.24
C PHE A 290 5.80 -2.30 -29.79
N ALA A 291 4.86 -1.69 -29.07
CA ALA A 291 4.56 -2.02 -27.67
C ALA A 291 4.11 -3.48 -27.53
N SER A 292 3.12 -3.90 -28.32
CA SER A 292 2.61 -5.28 -28.34
C SER A 292 3.72 -6.30 -28.64
N GLU A 293 4.63 -6.03 -29.59
CA GLU A 293 5.76 -6.91 -29.87
C GLU A 293 6.80 -6.92 -28.73
N ALA A 294 7.05 -5.79 -28.08
CA ALA A 294 7.95 -5.69 -26.95
C ALA A 294 7.41 -6.45 -25.72
N GLU A 295 6.12 -6.33 -25.46
CA GLU A 295 5.45 -6.98 -24.33
C GLU A 295 5.27 -8.48 -24.50
N ARG A 296 5.52 -9.05 -25.69
CA ARG A 296 5.68 -10.50 -25.82
C ARG A 296 6.77 -11.08 -24.91
N ILE A 297 7.72 -10.24 -24.47
CA ILE A 297 8.71 -10.65 -23.46
C ILE A 297 8.02 -11.01 -22.12
N ALA A 298 6.95 -10.28 -21.75
CA ALA A 298 6.13 -10.62 -20.60
C ALA A 298 5.25 -11.85 -20.87
N ASP A 299 4.63 -11.96 -22.05
CA ASP A 299 3.89 -13.15 -22.49
C ASP A 299 4.73 -14.43 -22.33
N ASP A 300 5.95 -14.38 -22.86
CA ASP A 300 6.88 -15.52 -22.89
C ASP A 300 7.51 -15.79 -21.51
N SER A 301 7.39 -14.86 -20.55
CA SER A 301 7.94 -15.02 -19.18
C SER A 301 7.14 -15.99 -18.32
N GLY A 302 5.87 -16.24 -18.67
CA GLY A 302 4.94 -17.05 -17.88
C GLY A 302 4.37 -16.34 -16.65
N VAL A 303 4.69 -15.07 -16.40
CA VAL A 303 4.08 -14.28 -15.32
C VAL A 303 2.68 -13.81 -15.74
N PRO A 304 1.62 -14.10 -14.94
CA PRO A 304 0.30 -13.49 -15.12
C PRO A 304 0.38 -11.96 -15.17
N HIS A 305 -0.29 -11.34 -16.13
CA HIS A 305 -0.26 -9.90 -16.27
C HIS A 305 -1.49 -9.34 -16.97
N SER A 306 -1.71 -8.04 -16.81
CA SER A 306 -2.75 -7.27 -17.49
C SER A 306 -2.21 -5.95 -18.03
N VAL A 307 -2.83 -5.49 -19.11
CA VAL A 307 -2.63 -4.15 -19.69
C VAL A 307 -4.02 -3.57 -19.92
N ILE A 308 -4.22 -2.35 -19.43
CA ILE A 308 -5.43 -1.54 -19.66
C ILE A 308 -5.10 -0.34 -20.55
N PRO A 309 -6.07 0.25 -21.26
CA PRO A 309 -5.86 1.49 -21.99
C PRO A 309 -5.86 2.70 -21.06
N GLY A 310 -5.00 3.66 -21.35
CA GLY A 310 -5.10 5.02 -20.84
C GLY A 310 -5.81 5.98 -21.80
N ASN A 311 -5.81 7.27 -21.46
CA ASN A 311 -6.50 8.27 -22.29
C ASN A 311 -5.81 8.49 -23.65
N HIS A 312 -4.53 8.11 -23.77
CA HIS A 312 -3.78 8.09 -25.03
C HIS A 312 -3.94 6.80 -25.83
N ASP A 313 -4.57 5.78 -25.25
CA ASP A 313 -4.82 4.48 -25.89
C ASP A 313 -6.26 4.31 -26.38
N ASN A 314 -7.21 5.09 -25.86
CA ASN A 314 -8.64 4.94 -26.16
C ASN A 314 -9.34 6.25 -26.62
N ARG A 315 -8.59 7.21 -27.19
CA ARG A 315 -9.13 8.51 -27.63
C ARG A 315 -9.83 9.27 -26.49
N GLY A 316 -9.29 9.19 -25.27
CA GLY A 316 -9.86 9.79 -24.07
C GLY A 316 -11.29 9.33 -23.81
N GLY A 317 -11.48 8.01 -23.74
CA GLY A 317 -12.76 7.35 -23.47
C GLY A 317 -13.68 7.17 -24.68
N LYS A 318 -13.22 7.48 -25.92
CA LYS A 318 -14.08 7.52 -27.12
C LYS A 318 -13.92 6.35 -28.07
N ASP A 319 -12.81 5.62 -27.99
CA ASP A 319 -12.53 4.42 -28.76
C ASP A 319 -12.70 3.17 -27.88
N THR A 320 -13.95 2.82 -27.61
CA THR A 320 -14.34 1.73 -26.71
C THR A 320 -14.90 0.52 -27.46
N GLY A 321 -15.01 -0.63 -26.80
CA GLY A 321 -15.59 -1.84 -27.39
C GLY A 321 -14.60 -2.72 -28.16
N PRO A 322 -15.08 -3.85 -28.71
CA PRO A 322 -14.22 -4.91 -29.28
C PRO A 322 -13.47 -4.50 -30.55
N ASP A 323 -13.98 -3.49 -31.28
CA ASP A 323 -13.37 -2.98 -32.51
C ASP A 323 -12.37 -1.83 -32.27
N SER A 324 -12.05 -1.52 -31.00
CA SER A 324 -11.09 -0.45 -30.68
C SER A 324 -9.67 -0.82 -31.12
N MET A 325 -8.86 0.21 -31.43
CA MET A 325 -7.47 -0.02 -31.83
C MET A 325 -6.66 -0.71 -30.73
N PHE A 326 -6.96 -0.43 -29.46
CA PHE A 326 -6.36 -1.12 -28.33
C PHE A 326 -6.57 -2.64 -28.40
N ASN A 327 -7.81 -3.08 -28.67
CA ASN A 327 -8.16 -4.50 -28.74
C ASN A 327 -7.57 -5.23 -29.95
N GLU A 328 -7.16 -4.51 -31.02
CA GLU A 328 -6.40 -5.11 -32.12
C GLU A 328 -5.01 -5.63 -31.69
N HIS A 329 -4.46 -5.09 -30.60
CA HIS A 329 -3.09 -5.35 -30.13
C HIS A 329 -3.01 -6.01 -28.74
N PHE A 330 -3.97 -5.68 -27.87
CA PHE A 330 -4.09 -6.16 -26.50
C PHE A 330 -5.49 -6.75 -26.25
N GLY A 331 -6.07 -7.39 -27.27
CA GLY A 331 -7.40 -7.99 -27.18
C GLY A 331 -7.47 -9.30 -26.38
N PRO A 332 -8.68 -9.78 -26.06
CA PRO A 332 -8.89 -10.96 -25.22
C PRO A 332 -8.21 -12.24 -25.69
N ASP A 333 -8.05 -12.44 -27.00
CA ASP A 333 -7.43 -13.66 -27.55
C ASP A 333 -5.96 -13.81 -27.15
N ARG A 334 -5.25 -12.69 -26.92
CA ARG A 334 -3.89 -12.69 -26.40
C ARG A 334 -3.86 -13.35 -25.02
N TYR A 335 -4.67 -12.86 -24.08
CA TYR A 335 -4.67 -13.32 -22.69
C TYR A 335 -5.25 -14.72 -22.54
N ARG A 336 -6.29 -15.09 -23.30
CA ARG A 336 -6.79 -16.48 -23.35
C ARG A 336 -5.73 -17.48 -23.81
N ALA A 337 -4.85 -17.07 -24.73
CA ALA A 337 -3.73 -17.91 -25.13
C ALA A 337 -2.71 -18.10 -23.99
N LEU A 338 -2.53 -17.07 -23.15
CA LEU A 338 -1.62 -17.13 -22.00
C LEU A 338 -2.11 -18.08 -20.90
N GLU A 339 -3.42 -18.22 -20.69
CA GLU A 339 -4.00 -19.20 -19.74
C GLU A 339 -3.52 -20.64 -19.97
N GLN A 340 -3.14 -20.96 -21.21
CA GLN A 340 -2.66 -22.29 -21.58
C GLN A 340 -1.16 -22.50 -21.33
N THR A 341 -0.42 -21.44 -20.99
CA THR A 341 1.01 -21.50 -20.70
C THR A 341 1.28 -22.12 -19.32
N ASP A 342 2.42 -22.79 -19.18
CA ASP A 342 2.76 -23.44 -17.91
C ASP A 342 2.84 -22.44 -16.75
N GLY A 343 3.39 -21.24 -16.97
CA GLY A 343 3.51 -20.22 -15.93
C GLY A 343 2.16 -19.71 -15.40
N TRP A 344 1.18 -19.48 -16.29
CA TRP A 344 -0.18 -19.10 -15.86
C TRP A 344 -0.88 -20.26 -15.15
N ARG A 345 -0.74 -21.50 -15.65
CA ARG A 345 -1.33 -22.68 -15.00
C ARG A 345 -0.73 -22.97 -13.64
N GLU A 346 0.57 -22.75 -13.44
CA GLU A 346 1.25 -22.87 -12.14
C GLU A 346 0.70 -21.90 -11.10
N ARG A 347 0.18 -20.75 -11.55
CA ARG A 347 -0.46 -19.73 -10.70
C ARG A 347 -1.97 -19.85 -10.64
N SER A 348 -2.57 -20.89 -11.21
CA SER A 348 -4.03 -21.00 -11.37
C SER A 348 -4.63 -19.72 -11.97
N ALA A 349 -3.91 -19.11 -12.92
CA ALA A 349 -4.26 -17.81 -13.45
C ALA A 349 -5.35 -17.94 -14.52
N GLU A 350 -6.35 -17.08 -14.42
CA GLU A 350 -7.47 -16.99 -15.37
C GLU A 350 -7.67 -15.55 -15.81
N TYR A 351 -8.20 -15.36 -17.01
CA TYR A 351 -8.49 -14.08 -17.61
C TYR A 351 -9.93 -14.02 -18.11
N HIS A 352 -10.62 -12.94 -17.76
CA HIS A 352 -12.03 -12.77 -18.05
C HIS A 352 -12.29 -11.34 -18.53
N PRO A 353 -12.64 -11.13 -19.82
CA PRO A 353 -13.00 -9.80 -20.30
C PRO A 353 -14.37 -9.38 -19.75
N TRP A 354 -14.59 -8.07 -19.59
CA TRP A 354 -15.89 -7.56 -19.13
C TRP A 354 -17.02 -7.83 -20.14
N LYS A 355 -16.69 -7.79 -21.43
CA LYS A 355 -17.56 -8.09 -22.57
C LYS A 355 -16.81 -8.91 -23.61
N GLU A 356 -17.54 -9.65 -24.43
CA GLU A 356 -16.94 -10.43 -25.52
C GLU A 356 -16.14 -9.53 -26.47
N GLY A 357 -14.88 -9.89 -26.69
CA GLY A 357 -13.98 -9.18 -27.60
C GLY A 357 -13.34 -7.92 -27.02
N ASP A 358 -13.65 -7.52 -25.79
CA ASP A 358 -13.18 -6.25 -25.22
C ASP A 358 -12.34 -6.46 -23.96
N ASN A 359 -11.04 -6.15 -24.06
CA ASN A 359 -10.08 -6.19 -22.96
C ASN A 359 -9.87 -4.83 -22.27
N GLN A 360 -10.54 -3.76 -22.71
CA GLN A 360 -10.34 -2.45 -22.10
C GLN A 360 -10.73 -2.43 -20.62
N ASN A 361 -11.66 -3.31 -20.22
CA ASN A 361 -11.87 -3.72 -18.86
C ASN A 361 -11.85 -5.25 -18.77
N SER A 362 -11.34 -5.81 -17.68
CA SER A 362 -11.27 -7.25 -17.48
C SER A 362 -11.06 -7.57 -16.01
N TYR A 363 -11.06 -8.86 -15.67
CA TYR A 363 -10.48 -9.30 -14.42
C TYR A 363 -9.59 -10.51 -14.61
N ASN A 364 -8.60 -10.63 -13.74
CA ASN A 364 -7.76 -11.80 -13.63
C ASN A 364 -7.96 -12.48 -12.28
N LEU A 365 -7.90 -13.80 -12.28
CA LEU A 365 -7.75 -14.59 -11.05
C LEU A 365 -6.32 -15.12 -11.03
N PHE A 366 -5.71 -15.24 -9.86
CA PHE A 366 -4.47 -15.98 -9.68
C PHE A 366 -4.30 -16.41 -8.21
N THR A 367 -3.35 -17.31 -7.96
CA THR A 367 -2.97 -17.78 -6.63
C THR A 367 -1.49 -17.48 -6.38
N ALA A 368 -1.18 -16.87 -5.23
CA ALA A 368 0.19 -16.64 -4.78
C ALA A 368 0.30 -16.97 -3.29
N SER A 369 1.35 -17.70 -2.92
CA SER A 369 1.67 -18.06 -1.52
C SER A 369 0.47 -18.65 -0.76
N GLY A 370 -0.31 -19.50 -1.43
CA GLY A 370 -1.48 -20.17 -0.86
C GLY A 370 -2.75 -19.31 -0.77
N ARG A 371 -2.75 -18.11 -1.35
CA ARG A 371 -3.88 -17.16 -1.33
C ARG A 371 -4.42 -16.89 -2.71
N ASP A 372 -5.74 -16.72 -2.77
CA ASP A 372 -6.46 -16.44 -4.01
C ASP A 372 -6.71 -14.94 -4.17
N PHE A 373 -6.33 -14.42 -5.33
CA PHE A 373 -6.46 -13.01 -5.68
C PHE A 373 -7.43 -12.83 -6.84
N ILE A 374 -8.00 -11.63 -6.91
CA ILE A 374 -8.71 -11.10 -8.06
C ILE A 374 -8.17 -9.71 -8.38
N VAL A 375 -7.77 -9.48 -9.64
CA VAL A 375 -7.39 -8.15 -10.14
C VAL A 375 -8.52 -7.67 -11.03
N ILE A 376 -9.18 -6.58 -10.67
CA ILE A 376 -10.13 -5.90 -11.55
C ILE A 376 -9.38 -4.82 -12.31
N ASN A 377 -9.37 -4.95 -13.64
CA ASN A 377 -8.69 -4.04 -14.54
C ASN A 377 -9.71 -3.10 -15.19
N LEU A 378 -9.58 -1.80 -14.99
CA LEU A 378 -10.47 -0.77 -15.51
C LEU A 378 -9.70 0.22 -16.39
N GLY A 379 -10.14 0.45 -17.62
CA GLY A 379 -9.53 1.44 -18.50
C GLY A 379 -9.79 2.88 -18.06
N TYR A 380 -9.31 3.85 -18.85
CA TYR A 380 -9.60 5.27 -18.61
C TYR A 380 -11.04 5.68 -18.97
N ASP A 381 -11.59 6.64 -18.21
CA ASP A 381 -12.95 7.19 -18.29
C ASP A 381 -14.00 6.17 -17.83
N VAL A 382 -13.77 5.59 -16.64
CA VAL A 382 -14.60 4.52 -16.07
C VAL A 382 -16.05 4.97 -15.94
N THR A 383 -16.94 4.28 -16.65
CA THR A 383 -18.37 4.56 -16.62
C THR A 383 -19.07 3.91 -15.43
N ASP A 384 -20.24 4.43 -15.08
CA ASP A 384 -21.13 3.82 -14.08
C ASP A 384 -21.46 2.34 -14.41
N GLU A 385 -21.60 1.98 -15.70
CA GLU A 385 -21.89 0.59 -16.12
C GLU A 385 -20.71 -0.34 -15.83
N GLU A 386 -19.49 0.11 -16.14
CA GLU A 386 -18.26 -0.65 -15.89
C GLU A 386 -18.00 -0.79 -14.40
N ALA A 387 -18.24 0.26 -13.61
CA ALA A 387 -18.13 0.20 -12.16
C ALA A 387 -19.16 -0.75 -11.51
N ASP A 388 -20.41 -0.72 -11.98
CA ASP A 388 -21.45 -1.63 -11.51
C ASP A 388 -21.15 -3.08 -11.92
N TRP A 389 -20.55 -3.30 -13.10
CA TRP A 389 -20.03 -4.60 -13.52
C TRP A 389 -18.91 -5.09 -12.59
N ALA A 390 -17.90 -4.26 -12.32
CA ALA A 390 -16.78 -4.59 -11.44
C ALA A 390 -17.26 -4.96 -10.02
N HIS A 391 -18.18 -4.17 -9.46
CA HIS A 391 -18.83 -4.51 -8.19
C HIS A 391 -19.52 -5.87 -8.26
N SER A 392 -20.26 -6.17 -9.33
CA SER A 392 -20.94 -7.47 -9.48
C SER A 392 -19.96 -8.65 -9.55
N VAL A 393 -18.76 -8.44 -10.11
CA VAL A 393 -17.69 -9.45 -10.14
C VAL A 393 -17.13 -9.66 -8.73
N LEU A 394 -16.83 -8.59 -7.99
CA LEU A 394 -16.32 -8.70 -6.61
C LEU A 394 -17.32 -9.39 -5.67
N GLN A 395 -18.62 -9.18 -5.86
CA GLN A 395 -19.67 -9.91 -5.14
C GLN A 395 -19.71 -11.41 -5.45
N GLN A 396 -19.22 -11.84 -6.61
CA GLN A 396 -19.07 -13.27 -6.95
C GLN A 396 -17.83 -13.89 -6.31
N TYR A 397 -16.81 -13.07 -6.00
CA TYR A 397 -15.54 -13.50 -5.41
C TYR A 397 -15.25 -12.84 -4.05
N PRO A 398 -16.17 -12.88 -3.08
CA PRO A 398 -16.01 -12.12 -1.82
C PRO A 398 -14.91 -12.67 -0.92
N THR A 399 -14.38 -13.86 -1.19
CA THR A 399 -13.29 -14.51 -0.42
C THR A 399 -11.92 -14.36 -1.07
N ARG A 400 -11.81 -13.66 -2.20
CA ARG A 400 -10.53 -13.37 -2.85
C ARG A 400 -10.02 -12.00 -2.44
N ASN A 401 -8.72 -11.88 -2.25
CA ASN A 401 -8.05 -10.61 -2.05
C ASN A 401 -8.13 -9.79 -3.34
N ALA A 402 -8.84 -8.67 -3.31
CA ALA A 402 -9.09 -7.87 -4.50
C ALA A 402 -8.11 -6.69 -4.62
N ILE A 403 -7.61 -6.53 -5.84
CA ILE A 403 -6.76 -5.44 -6.29
C ILE A 403 -7.48 -4.77 -7.45
N ILE A 404 -7.57 -3.44 -7.44
CA ILE A 404 -8.07 -2.67 -8.58
C ILE A 404 -6.87 -2.06 -9.30
N THR A 405 -6.81 -2.20 -10.62
CA THR A 405 -5.86 -1.48 -11.47
C THR A 405 -6.66 -0.60 -12.41
N THR A 406 -6.40 0.69 -12.42
CA THR A 406 -7.13 1.66 -13.25
C THR A 406 -6.16 2.67 -13.83
N HIS A 407 -6.51 3.31 -14.96
CA HIS A 407 -5.63 4.35 -15.49
C HIS A 407 -5.63 5.58 -14.57
N ALA A 408 -6.79 6.01 -14.08
CA ALA A 408 -6.94 7.16 -13.19
C ALA A 408 -7.66 6.78 -11.89
N ASN A 409 -7.12 7.20 -10.74
CA ASN A 409 -7.75 7.05 -9.43
C ASN A 409 -7.49 8.27 -8.56
N ASP A 410 -6.24 8.59 -8.27
CA ASP A 410 -5.86 9.68 -7.35
C ASP A 410 -5.22 10.86 -8.07
N LYS A 411 -5.19 12.01 -7.39
CA LYS A 411 -4.30 13.13 -7.75
C LYS A 411 -2.92 12.98 -7.13
N PRO A 412 -1.88 13.61 -7.70
CA PRO A 412 -0.54 13.49 -7.16
C PRO A 412 -0.44 14.30 -5.86
N SER A 413 0.20 13.69 -4.85
CA SER A 413 0.39 14.32 -3.54
C SER A 413 1.16 15.63 -3.66
N LYS A 414 0.79 16.55 -2.76
CA LYS A 414 1.47 17.83 -2.54
C LYS A 414 2.54 17.74 -1.45
N GLN A 415 2.64 16.61 -0.75
CA GLN A 415 3.64 16.38 0.29
C GLN A 415 4.91 15.81 -0.32
N ALA A 416 6.06 16.17 0.25
CA ALA A 416 7.35 15.77 -0.26
C ALA A 416 7.64 14.27 -0.10
N ASP A 417 6.95 13.58 0.79
CA ASP A 417 7.03 12.13 1.00
C ASP A 417 5.96 11.35 0.20
N GLY A 418 5.27 12.01 -0.72
CA GLY A 418 4.27 11.40 -1.60
C GLY A 418 2.94 11.03 -0.93
N ARG A 419 2.73 11.34 0.35
CA ARG A 419 1.54 10.91 1.09
C ARG A 419 0.36 11.88 0.98
N GLY A 420 -0.81 11.33 0.69
CA GLY A 420 -2.09 12.03 0.71
C GLY A 420 -2.33 13.04 -0.42
N ASP A 421 -3.40 12.79 -1.18
CA ASP A 421 -4.21 13.77 -1.90
C ASP A 421 -5.64 13.21 -1.99
N HIS A 422 -6.48 13.81 -2.82
CA HIS A 422 -7.86 13.40 -3.03
C HIS A 422 -8.05 12.68 -4.37
N ASP A 423 -9.20 12.03 -4.51
CA ASP A 423 -9.63 11.32 -5.71
C ASP A 423 -9.60 12.21 -6.98
N SER A 424 -9.24 11.60 -8.11
CA SER A 424 -9.48 12.11 -9.46
C SER A 424 -10.95 11.95 -9.86
N HIS A 425 -11.30 12.31 -11.10
CA HIS A 425 -12.69 12.13 -11.59
C HIS A 425 -13.12 10.66 -11.57
N ASP A 426 -12.32 9.77 -12.16
CA ASP A 426 -12.57 8.33 -12.17
C ASP A 426 -12.49 7.75 -10.75
N GLY A 427 -11.58 8.28 -9.93
CA GLY A 427 -11.46 7.92 -8.51
C GLY A 427 -12.77 8.06 -7.74
N GLU A 428 -13.52 9.15 -7.92
CA GLU A 428 -14.82 9.34 -7.25
C GLU A 428 -15.84 8.23 -7.61
N VAL A 429 -15.84 7.79 -8.88
CA VAL A 429 -16.72 6.70 -9.36
C VAL A 429 -16.26 5.37 -8.78
N ILE A 430 -14.97 5.05 -8.87
CA ILE A 430 -14.37 3.81 -8.37
C ILE A 430 -14.57 3.71 -6.86
N ARG A 431 -14.30 4.79 -6.12
CA ARG A 431 -14.45 4.86 -4.66
C ARG A 431 -15.88 4.54 -4.23
N SER A 432 -16.84 5.32 -4.73
CA SER A 432 -18.23 5.27 -4.27
C SER A 432 -19.00 4.04 -4.78
N ARG A 433 -18.66 3.50 -5.96
CA ARG A 433 -19.35 2.35 -6.56
C ARG A 433 -18.66 1.01 -6.33
N ILE A 434 -17.35 1.00 -6.13
CA ILE A 434 -16.56 -0.23 -6.01
C ILE A 434 -15.95 -0.32 -4.61
N VAL A 435 -15.00 0.55 -4.27
CA VAL A 435 -14.15 0.36 -3.09
C VAL A 435 -14.97 0.37 -1.79
N GLU A 436 -15.87 1.32 -1.61
CA GLU A 436 -16.71 1.41 -0.40
C GLU A 436 -17.74 0.28 -0.27
N LYS A 437 -18.04 -0.42 -1.36
CA LYS A 437 -19.07 -1.48 -1.39
C LYS A 437 -18.50 -2.90 -1.31
N ASN A 438 -17.19 -3.06 -1.44
CA ASN A 438 -16.56 -4.37 -1.55
C ASN A 438 -15.40 -4.48 -0.52
N PRO A 439 -15.65 -5.01 0.68
CA PRO A 439 -14.66 -5.06 1.78
C PRO A 439 -13.50 -6.04 1.54
N ASN A 440 -13.49 -6.74 0.40
CA ASN A 440 -12.36 -7.56 -0.01
C ASN A 440 -11.35 -6.81 -0.90
N VAL A 441 -11.63 -5.55 -1.26
CA VAL A 441 -10.68 -4.66 -1.95
C VAL A 441 -9.65 -4.15 -0.94
N ALA A 442 -8.37 -4.43 -1.21
CA ALA A 442 -7.27 -4.06 -0.32
C ALA A 442 -6.32 -3.02 -0.94
N LEU A 443 -6.24 -2.98 -2.28
CA LEU A 443 -5.27 -2.20 -3.02
C LEU A 443 -5.87 -1.61 -4.30
N VAL A 444 -5.57 -0.35 -4.58
CA VAL A 444 -5.85 0.32 -5.86
C VAL A 444 -4.53 0.85 -6.44
N LEU A 445 -4.26 0.56 -7.72
CA LEU A 445 -3.08 1.01 -8.46
C LEU A 445 -3.51 1.87 -9.65
N SER A 446 -2.90 3.05 -9.80
CA SER A 446 -3.18 3.95 -10.92
C SER A 446 -1.98 4.73 -11.46
N GLY A 447 -2.17 5.33 -12.64
CA GLY A 447 -1.26 6.26 -13.31
C GLY A 447 -1.99 7.57 -13.69
N HIS A 448 -1.78 8.05 -14.92
CA HIS A 448 -2.46 9.21 -15.55
C HIS A 448 -2.10 10.60 -14.98
N GLU A 449 -2.09 10.71 -13.65
CA GLU A 449 -1.90 11.95 -12.93
C GLU A 449 -0.42 12.12 -12.54
N HIS A 450 0.32 12.90 -13.34
CA HIS A 450 1.77 13.03 -13.24
C HIS A 450 2.28 13.23 -11.81
N GLY A 451 3.11 12.32 -11.31
CA GLY A 451 3.60 12.33 -9.93
C GLY A 451 3.24 11.05 -9.20
N VAL A 452 3.18 11.11 -7.87
CA VAL A 452 2.85 9.96 -7.04
C VAL A 452 1.89 10.35 -5.93
N ASN A 453 1.14 9.37 -5.45
CA ASN A 453 0.32 9.45 -4.25
C ASN A 453 0.39 8.12 -3.50
N ILE A 454 0.46 8.21 -2.17
CA ILE A 454 0.36 7.08 -1.25
C ILE A 454 -0.76 7.43 -0.28
N ALA A 455 -1.87 6.70 -0.34
CA ALA A 455 -3.01 6.89 0.54
C ALA A 455 -3.31 5.59 1.31
N VAL A 456 -3.15 5.65 2.64
CA VAL A 456 -3.53 4.58 3.58
C VAL A 456 -4.88 4.94 4.17
N ASN A 457 -5.95 4.46 3.53
CA ASN A 457 -7.33 4.81 3.86
C ASN A 457 -7.93 3.85 4.88
N ARG A 458 -8.57 4.40 5.92
CA ARG A 458 -9.20 3.62 6.99
C ARG A 458 -10.71 3.72 6.98
N ASN A 459 -11.38 2.65 7.43
CA ASN A 459 -12.84 2.56 7.56
C ASN A 459 -13.58 2.90 6.25
N VAL A 460 -13.07 2.40 5.13
CA VAL A 460 -13.59 2.64 3.79
C VAL A 460 -14.92 1.90 3.63
N GLY A 461 -16.02 2.65 3.49
CA GLY A 461 -17.38 2.12 3.40
C GLY A 461 -17.95 1.58 4.73
N GLN A 462 -17.12 0.94 5.56
CA GLN A 462 -17.50 0.41 6.88
C GLN A 462 -16.31 0.37 7.86
N PRO A 463 -16.56 0.41 9.19
CA PRO A 463 -15.51 0.25 10.20
C PRO A 463 -14.69 -1.05 10.02
N GLY A 464 -13.37 -0.96 10.18
CA GLY A 464 -12.45 -2.09 10.05
C GLY A 464 -12.13 -2.52 8.60
N ASN A 465 -12.62 -1.80 7.60
CA ASN A 465 -12.21 -1.98 6.20
C ASN A 465 -11.17 -0.92 5.83
N HIS A 466 -9.95 -1.32 5.48
CA HIS A 466 -8.86 -0.42 5.13
C HIS A 466 -8.34 -0.72 3.72
N VAL A 467 -7.95 0.32 2.99
CA VAL A 467 -7.54 0.23 1.58
C VAL A 467 -6.30 1.08 1.37
N VAL A 468 -5.32 0.54 0.66
CA VAL A 468 -4.17 1.30 0.18
C VAL A 468 -4.42 1.71 -1.27
N GLU A 469 -4.19 2.98 -1.60
CA GLU A 469 -4.32 3.51 -2.95
C GLU A 469 -2.97 4.13 -3.36
N LEU A 470 -2.41 3.66 -4.48
CA LEU A 470 -1.11 4.07 -4.97
C LEU A 470 -1.24 4.62 -6.39
N LEU A 471 -0.82 5.88 -6.55
CA LEU A 471 -0.58 6.51 -7.84
C LEU A 471 0.92 6.54 -8.11
N ALA A 472 1.30 6.16 -9.31
CA ALA A 472 2.62 6.41 -9.86
C ALA A 472 2.49 6.85 -11.32
N ASP A 473 3.08 7.97 -11.70
CA ASP A 473 3.23 8.39 -13.08
C ASP A 473 4.52 9.22 -13.23
N TYR A 474 5.48 8.62 -13.92
CA TYR A 474 6.81 9.16 -14.15
C TYR A 474 6.98 9.71 -15.58
N GLN A 475 5.93 9.85 -16.40
CA GLN A 475 6.05 10.15 -17.83
C GLN A 475 6.79 11.46 -18.15
N PHE A 476 6.76 12.42 -17.22
CA PHE A 476 7.45 13.71 -17.34
C PHE A 476 8.77 13.81 -16.60
N TYR A 477 9.20 12.74 -15.94
CA TYR A 477 10.52 12.70 -15.34
C TYR A 477 11.55 12.59 -16.47
N THR A 478 12.65 13.31 -16.30
CA THR A 478 13.65 13.49 -17.37
C THR A 478 15.03 13.03 -16.96
N VAL A 479 15.69 12.38 -17.91
CA VAL A 479 17.06 11.87 -17.77
C VAL A 479 17.97 12.65 -18.72
N GLY A 480 19.19 12.93 -18.28
CA GLY A 480 20.19 13.61 -19.10
C GLY A 480 20.67 12.75 -20.26
N SER A 481 20.86 13.33 -21.44
CA SER A 481 21.32 12.60 -22.63
C SER A 481 22.71 11.94 -22.48
N ASP A 482 23.56 12.46 -21.61
CA ASP A 482 24.87 11.90 -21.28
C ASP A 482 24.77 10.67 -20.37
N GLU A 483 23.84 10.68 -19.42
CA GLU A 483 23.49 9.54 -18.58
C GLU A 483 22.88 8.39 -19.42
N LEU A 484 22.01 8.74 -20.37
CA LEU A 484 21.47 7.79 -21.37
C LEU A 484 22.53 7.31 -22.38
N GLY A 485 23.72 7.90 -22.40
CA GLY A 485 24.79 7.57 -23.35
C GLY A 485 24.48 7.90 -24.81
N ILE A 486 23.63 8.91 -25.08
CA ILE A 486 23.13 9.22 -26.43
C ILE A 486 23.62 10.53 -27.03
N THR A 487 24.50 11.25 -26.35
CA THR A 487 25.10 12.52 -26.84
C THR A 487 25.63 12.40 -28.27
N ASP A 488 26.35 11.31 -28.56
CA ASP A 488 26.96 11.05 -29.87
C ASP A 488 26.01 10.41 -30.90
N VAL A 489 24.81 10.00 -30.47
CA VAL A 489 23.85 9.25 -31.31
C VAL A 489 22.86 10.19 -32.00
N GLY A 490 22.35 11.18 -31.28
CA GLY A 490 21.38 12.17 -31.79
C GLY A 490 21.94 13.59 -31.94
N GLY A 491 23.23 13.80 -31.68
CA GLY A 491 23.83 15.14 -31.63
C GLY A 491 23.27 16.01 -30.49
N TYR A 492 22.85 15.36 -29.41
CA TYR A 492 22.30 16.03 -28.24
C TYR A 492 23.42 16.80 -27.51
N LEU A 493 23.08 17.99 -27.02
CA LEU A 493 23.93 18.69 -26.06
C LEU A 493 24.04 17.86 -24.78
N ILE A 494 25.20 17.90 -24.11
CA ILE A 494 25.38 17.29 -22.78
C ILE A 494 24.25 17.73 -21.86
N ASN A 495 23.71 16.80 -21.07
CA ASN A 495 22.61 17.02 -20.15
C ASN A 495 21.31 17.55 -20.81
N ARG A 496 21.06 17.21 -22.09
CA ARG A 496 19.74 17.44 -22.68
C ARG A 496 18.75 16.51 -21.99
N GLN A 497 17.80 17.10 -21.28
CA GLN A 497 16.72 16.41 -20.57
C GLN A 497 15.74 15.75 -21.56
N LEU A 498 15.51 14.45 -21.39
CA LEU A 498 14.66 13.62 -22.24
C LEU A 498 13.71 12.78 -21.38
N ARG A 499 12.46 12.61 -21.84
CA ARG A 499 11.42 11.85 -21.13
C ARG A 499 11.71 10.36 -21.19
N PHE A 500 12.27 9.85 -20.10
CA PHE A 500 12.59 8.44 -19.86
C PHE A 500 12.13 7.98 -18.48
N GLY A 501 11.43 8.83 -17.73
CA GLY A 501 10.93 8.50 -16.40
C GLY A 501 10.02 7.28 -16.35
N ALA A 502 9.19 7.06 -17.38
CA ALA A 502 8.39 5.84 -17.47
C ALA A 502 9.20 4.54 -17.72
N SER A 503 10.53 4.58 -17.63
CA SER A 503 11.37 3.39 -17.55
C SER A 503 11.44 2.82 -16.13
N TYR A 504 10.99 3.58 -15.13
CA TYR A 504 10.80 3.09 -13.77
C TYR A 504 9.50 2.28 -13.65
N PHE A 505 9.54 1.24 -12.85
CA PHE A 505 8.38 0.49 -12.37
C PHE A 505 8.41 0.44 -10.84
N ARG A 506 7.28 0.11 -10.22
CA ARG A 506 7.22 -0.20 -8.79
C ARG A 506 7.13 -1.70 -8.56
N LEU A 507 7.95 -2.24 -7.66
CA LEU A 507 7.83 -3.60 -7.17
C LEU A 507 7.17 -3.59 -5.79
N LEU A 508 5.98 -4.17 -5.70
CA LEU A 508 5.21 -4.25 -4.48
C LEU A 508 5.46 -5.62 -3.85
N GLN A 509 6.13 -5.66 -2.70
CA GLN A 509 6.63 -6.87 -2.05
C GLN A 509 5.82 -7.12 -0.77
N PHE A 510 5.06 -8.22 -0.74
CA PHE A 510 4.06 -8.49 0.29
C PHE A 510 4.57 -9.49 1.33
N ASP A 511 4.58 -9.09 2.60
CA ASP A 511 4.74 -9.96 3.76
C ASP A 511 3.35 -10.25 4.34
N LEU A 512 2.87 -11.48 4.14
CA LEU A 512 1.51 -11.89 4.52
C LEU A 512 1.40 -12.12 6.02
N ASP A 513 2.48 -12.56 6.68
CA ASP A 513 2.48 -12.83 8.11
C ASP A 513 2.39 -11.53 8.91
N ARG A 514 3.08 -10.47 8.45
CA ARG A 514 2.99 -9.12 9.04
C ARG A 514 1.83 -8.30 8.49
N GLY A 515 1.29 -8.68 7.34
CA GLY A 515 0.28 -7.92 6.60
C GLY A 515 0.84 -6.61 6.09
N GLU A 516 2.07 -6.60 5.59
CA GLU A 516 2.78 -5.39 5.16
C GLU A 516 3.13 -5.47 3.67
N MET A 517 3.22 -4.30 3.03
CA MET A 517 3.67 -4.15 1.66
C MET A 517 4.81 -3.14 1.63
N SER A 518 5.99 -3.59 1.20
CA SER A 518 7.10 -2.71 0.81
C SER A 518 6.98 -2.38 -0.67
N VAL A 519 7.38 -1.17 -1.06
CA VAL A 519 7.33 -0.70 -2.44
C VAL A 519 8.67 -0.10 -2.81
N ASP A 520 9.29 -0.66 -3.84
CA ASP A 520 10.56 -0.21 -4.40
C ASP A 520 10.37 0.27 -5.84
N THR A 521 10.70 1.53 -6.13
CA THR A 521 10.74 2.08 -7.49
C THR A 521 12.11 1.77 -8.13
N TYR A 522 12.15 1.21 -9.33
CA TYR A 522 13.41 0.85 -10.00
C TYR A 522 13.34 0.98 -11.53
N SER A 523 14.44 1.43 -12.14
CA SER A 523 14.63 1.46 -13.60
C SER A 523 15.77 0.53 -14.05
N PRO A 524 15.48 -0.54 -14.81
CA PRO A 524 16.53 -1.39 -15.38
C PRO A 524 17.39 -0.70 -16.44
N LEU A 525 16.87 0.37 -17.06
CA LEU A 525 17.61 1.17 -18.03
C LEU A 525 18.74 1.95 -17.34
N LEU A 526 18.46 2.49 -16.16
CA LEU A 526 19.38 3.34 -15.40
C LEU A 526 20.16 2.55 -14.34
N ASP A 527 19.68 1.35 -13.98
CA ASP A 527 20.15 0.57 -12.83
C ASP A 527 20.08 1.39 -11.54
N ASP A 528 18.91 1.99 -11.30
CA ASP A 528 18.70 3.03 -10.29
C ASP A 528 17.34 2.92 -9.60
N PHE A 529 17.29 3.30 -8.32
CA PHE A 529 16.09 3.34 -7.48
C PHE A 529 15.53 4.77 -7.27
N GLY A 530 16.32 5.81 -7.56
CA GLY A 530 15.98 7.21 -7.25
C GLY A 530 15.18 7.95 -8.32
N ALA A 531 13.93 7.54 -8.59
CA ALA A 531 13.10 8.24 -9.58
C ALA A 531 12.90 9.73 -9.24
N SER A 532 12.80 10.11 -7.96
CA SER A 532 12.70 11.51 -7.49
C SER A 532 13.80 12.42 -8.07
N GLU A 533 15.00 11.90 -8.31
CA GLU A 533 16.12 12.67 -8.87
C GLU A 533 15.79 13.19 -10.28
N HIS A 534 14.94 12.46 -10.99
CA HIS A 534 14.48 12.76 -12.35
C HIS A 534 13.17 13.56 -12.39
N ASP A 535 12.53 13.84 -11.25
CA ASP A 535 11.38 14.76 -11.20
C ASP A 535 11.86 16.19 -11.53
N SER A 536 11.43 16.68 -12.69
CA SER A 536 11.76 18.04 -13.13
C SER A 536 11.06 19.12 -12.29
N ALA A 537 9.96 18.78 -11.62
CA ALA A 537 9.23 19.68 -10.73
C ALA A 537 9.78 19.70 -9.29
N LYS A 538 10.67 18.76 -8.92
CA LYS A 538 11.29 18.65 -7.58
C LYS A 538 10.25 18.64 -6.45
N ARG A 539 9.19 17.84 -6.63
CA ARG A 539 8.07 17.74 -5.69
C ARG A 539 8.41 16.89 -4.46
N TYR A 540 9.21 15.86 -4.65
CA TYR A 540 9.36 14.79 -3.67
C TYR A 540 10.79 14.60 -3.16
N ASN A 541 10.99 13.73 -2.16
CA ASN A 541 12.21 13.64 -1.35
C ASN A 541 12.87 12.25 -1.30
N GLY A 542 12.36 11.27 -2.04
CA GLY A 542 12.86 9.89 -2.09
C GLY A 542 12.04 8.90 -1.28
N LYS A 543 11.35 9.34 -0.22
CA LYS A 543 10.52 8.46 0.64
C LYS A 543 9.28 7.91 -0.06
N GLU A 544 8.94 8.44 -1.22
CA GLU A 544 7.85 7.99 -2.07
C GLU A 544 8.26 6.91 -3.08
N ASP A 545 9.57 6.66 -3.21
CA ASP A 545 10.15 5.63 -4.08
C ASP A 545 10.59 4.37 -3.33
N ASP A 546 10.79 4.47 -2.01
CA ASP A 546 11.07 3.34 -1.12
C ASP A 546 10.31 3.55 0.21
N PHE A 547 9.28 2.73 0.42
CA PHE A 547 8.41 2.83 1.58
C PHE A 547 7.74 1.50 1.95
N ARG A 548 7.22 1.45 3.17
CA ARG A 548 6.43 0.32 3.67
C ARG A 548 5.11 0.78 4.28
N VAL A 549 4.02 0.11 3.91
CA VAL A 549 2.66 0.40 4.37
C VAL A 549 1.94 -0.87 4.82
N PRO A 550 0.95 -0.78 5.73
CA PRO A 550 0.09 -1.92 6.05
C PRO A 550 -0.79 -2.28 4.84
N ILE A 551 -1.13 -3.56 4.68
CA ILE A 551 -2.06 -4.05 3.65
C ILE A 551 -3.11 -4.99 4.27
N GLN A 552 -4.38 -4.81 3.93
CA GLN A 552 -5.49 -5.59 4.48
C GLN A 552 -5.95 -6.69 3.52
N PHE A 553 -5.14 -7.74 3.38
CA PHE A 553 -5.65 -8.99 2.84
C PHE A 553 -6.48 -9.74 3.89
N GLN A 554 -7.35 -10.66 3.46
CA GLN A 554 -8.42 -11.25 4.29
C GLN A 554 -7.93 -12.02 5.53
N ASP A 555 -6.66 -12.39 5.53
CA ASP A 555 -5.98 -13.13 6.57
C ASP A 555 -5.19 -12.26 7.56
N ARG A 556 -5.16 -10.95 7.33
CA ARG A 556 -4.60 -10.01 8.30
C ARG A 556 -5.46 -10.10 9.57
N THR A 557 -4.90 -10.69 10.61
CA THR A 557 -5.59 -10.90 11.88
C THR A 557 -4.96 -10.08 13.00
N THR A 558 -5.72 -9.94 14.09
CA THR A 558 -5.24 -9.36 15.34
C THR A 558 -5.36 -10.37 16.47
N ALA A 559 -4.29 -10.55 17.24
CA ALA A 559 -4.24 -11.35 18.44
C ALA A 559 -3.24 -10.75 19.42
N PHE A 560 -3.38 -11.09 20.69
CA PHE A 560 -2.42 -10.78 21.74
C PHE A 560 -2.47 -11.83 22.86
N SER A 561 -1.42 -11.88 23.66
CA SER A 561 -1.37 -12.71 24.87
C SER A 561 -1.50 -11.83 26.11
N ALA A 562 -2.10 -12.36 27.17
CA ALA A 562 -2.23 -11.68 28.46
C ALA A 562 -1.47 -12.46 29.53
N ASP A 563 -0.56 -11.81 30.24
CA ASP A 563 0.22 -12.42 31.34
C ASP A 563 -0.46 -12.20 32.70
N GLY A 564 -0.99 -11.01 32.92
CA GLY A 564 -1.43 -10.62 34.24
C GLY A 564 -2.41 -9.45 34.27
N PHE A 565 -3.23 -9.46 35.31
CA PHE A 565 -4.02 -8.30 35.74
C PHE A 565 -3.71 -8.00 37.20
N THR A 566 -3.73 -6.72 37.59
CA THR A 566 -3.67 -6.32 39.00
C THR A 566 -4.65 -5.22 39.36
N ALA A 567 -5.00 -5.15 40.64
CA ALA A 567 -5.70 -4.05 41.27
C ALA A 567 -5.05 -3.77 42.62
N ALA A 568 -4.32 -2.66 42.78
CA ALA A 568 -3.48 -2.41 43.96
C ALA A 568 -3.37 -0.95 44.40
#